data_AF-A0A2R4UL57-F1
#
_entry.id   AF-A0A2R4UL57-F1
#
_cell.length_a   1.000
_cell.length_b   1.000
_cell.length_c   1.000
_cell.angle_alpha   90.00
_cell.angle_beta   90.00
_cell.angle_gamma   90.00
#
_symmetry.space_group_name_H-M   'P 1'
#
loop_
_entity.id
_entity.type
_entity.pdbx_description
1 polymer ?
#
loop_
_entity_poly.entity_id
_entity_poly.type
_entity_poly.pdbx_seq_one_letter_code
_entity_poly.pdbx_strand_id
1 'polypeptide(L)'
;MIDVQYSENVSILQLSDTAFVLKINDAKVYHFLLTHCERELGWGKMIQTSQSFLNGEIEYQINLAEMDVEHFGREFFMLEPELLDNISKN
;
A
#
# COMPACT_ATOMS: atom_id res chain seq x y z
N MET A 1 1.32 -16.91 0.61
CA MET A 1 1.29 -15.59 1.26
C MET A 1 2.72 -15.10 1.37
N ILE A 2 3.02 -13.99 0.72
CA ILE A 2 4.35 -13.35 0.72
C ILE A 2 4.18 -11.99 1.38
N ASP A 3 4.99 -11.69 2.40
CA ASP A 3 5.01 -10.39 3.07
C ASP A 3 6.37 -9.74 2.79
N VAL A 4 6.35 -8.55 2.22
CA VAL A 4 7.55 -7.81 1.80
C VAL A 4 7.54 -6.45 2.45
N GLN A 5 8.57 -6.15 3.23
CA GLN A 5 8.81 -4.77 3.68
C GLN A 5 9.27 -3.94 2.48
N TYR A 6 8.43 -3.01 2.03
CA TYR A 6 8.68 -2.23 0.83
C TYR A 6 9.45 -0.93 1.14
N SER A 7 9.04 -0.21 2.18
CA SER A 7 9.69 0.98 2.71
C SER A 7 9.64 0.95 4.24
N GLU A 8 10.17 1.95 4.96
CA GLU A 8 10.14 2.01 6.43
C GLU A 8 8.72 1.86 7.01
N ASN A 9 7.72 2.47 6.37
CA ASN A 9 6.35 2.52 6.89
C ASN A 9 5.34 1.73 6.05
N VAL A 10 5.80 0.97 5.05
CA VAL A 10 4.92 0.26 4.11
C VAL A 10 5.39 -1.17 3.92
N SER A 11 4.49 -2.13 4.19
CA SER A 11 4.67 -3.52 3.80
C SER A 11 3.56 -3.98 2.86
N ILE A 12 3.92 -4.90 1.97
CA ILE A 12 3.04 -5.46 0.95
C ILE A 12 2.80 -6.91 1.31
N LEU A 13 1.55 -7.24 1.58
CA LEU A 13 1.09 -8.60 1.80
C LEU A 13 0.37 -9.11 0.56
N GLN A 14 0.95 -10.08 -0.14
CA GLN A 14 0.28 -10.80 -1.21
C GLN A 14 -0.59 -11.93 -0.63
N LEU A 15 -1.91 -11.78 -0.75
CA LEU A 15 -2.90 -12.75 -0.27
C LEU A 15 -3.11 -13.87 -1.29
N SER A 16 -3.15 -13.53 -2.57
CA SER A 16 -3.28 -14.45 -3.71
C SER A 16 -2.63 -13.87 -4.97
N ASP A 17 -2.76 -14.54 -6.11
CA ASP A 17 -2.24 -14.05 -7.40
C ASP A 17 -2.94 -12.76 -7.88
N THR A 18 -4.10 -12.43 -7.30
CA THR A 18 -4.94 -11.30 -7.71
C THR A 18 -5.36 -10.38 -6.57
N ALA A 19 -4.69 -10.47 -5.40
CA ALA A 19 -5.07 -9.71 -4.21
C ALA A 19 -3.86 -9.35 -3.34
N PHE A 20 -3.80 -8.07 -2.97
CA PHE A 20 -2.72 -7.46 -2.20
C PHE A 20 -3.27 -6.60 -1.05
N VAL A 21 -2.48 -6.45 0.00
CA VAL A 21 -2.74 -5.49 1.07
C VAL A 21 -1.50 -4.65 1.28
N LEU A 22 -1.64 -3.34 1.17
CA LEU A 22 -0.63 -2.39 1.62
C LEU A 22 -0.90 -2.09 3.09
N LYS A 23 -0.02 -2.54 3.99
CA LYS A 23 -0.07 -2.20 5.41
C LYS A 23 0.83 -1.00 5.65
N ILE A 24 0.27 0.03 6.27
CA ILE A 24 0.90 1.35 6.37
C ILE A 24 0.83 1.85 7.81
N ASN A 25 1.98 2.15 8.40
CA ASN A 25 2.08 2.58 9.80
C ASN A 25 2.22 4.10 9.98
N ASP A 26 2.10 4.87 8.90
CA ASP A 26 2.17 6.33 8.92
C ASP A 26 0.97 6.96 8.18
N ALA A 27 0.31 7.93 8.81
CA ALA A 27 -0.90 8.54 8.27
C ALA A 27 -0.65 9.39 7.01
N LYS A 28 0.51 10.07 6.91
CA LYS A 28 0.86 10.88 5.73
C LYS A 28 1.12 9.98 4.53
N VAL A 29 1.88 8.90 4.77
CA VAL A 29 2.16 7.87 3.76
C VAL A 29 0.86 7.20 3.31
N TYR A 30 -0.05 6.90 4.23
CA TYR A 30 -1.36 6.32 3.91
C TYR A 30 -2.18 7.25 2.99
N HIS A 31 -2.31 8.53 3.33
CA HIS A 31 -3.08 9.47 2.52
C HIS A 31 -2.45 9.70 1.15
N PHE A 32 -1.11 9.75 1.07
CA PHE A 32 -0.40 9.83 -0.19
C PHE A 32 -0.68 8.60 -1.06
N LEU A 33 -0.47 7.39 -0.51
CA LEU A 33 -0.68 6.14 -1.24
C LEU A 33 -2.12 5.96 -1.69
N LEU A 34 -3.10 6.27 -0.84
CA LEU A 34 -4.51 6.21 -1.21
C LEU A 34 -4.80 7.12 -2.40
N THR A 35 -4.32 8.37 -2.34
CA THR A 35 -4.50 9.33 -3.45
C THR A 35 -3.80 8.86 -4.73
N HIS A 36 -2.56 8.35 -4.61
CA HIS A 36 -1.77 7.86 -5.74
C HIS A 36 -2.44 6.66 -6.40
N CYS A 37 -2.87 5.67 -5.62
CA CYS A 37 -3.56 4.48 -6.13
C CYS A 37 -4.89 4.86 -6.79
N GLU A 38 -5.69 5.74 -6.16
CA GLU A 38 -7.00 6.14 -6.70
C GLU A 38 -6.88 6.96 -7.99
N ARG A 39 -5.97 7.95 -8.02
CA ARG A 39 -5.94 9.00 -9.05
C ARG A 39 -4.88 8.79 -10.11
N GLU A 40 -3.66 8.44 -9.70
CA GLU A 40 -2.53 8.31 -10.63
C GLU A 40 -2.52 6.93 -11.29
N LEU A 41 -2.80 5.87 -10.51
CA LEU A 41 -2.87 4.51 -11.03
C LEU A 41 -4.28 4.11 -11.48
N GLY A 42 -5.31 4.88 -11.08
CA GLY A 42 -6.70 4.64 -11.50
C GLY A 42 -7.35 3.41 -10.83
N TRP A 43 -6.82 2.95 -9.70
CA TRP A 43 -7.23 1.73 -9.01
C TRP A 43 -8.46 1.92 -8.10
N GLY A 44 -9.11 3.08 -8.11
CA GLY A 44 -10.16 3.41 -7.12
C GLY A 44 -11.30 2.39 -7.01
N LYS A 45 -11.62 1.63 -8.06
CA LYS A 45 -12.65 0.57 -8.01
C LYS A 45 -12.18 -0.74 -7.37
N MET A 46 -10.88 -0.96 -7.30
CA MET A 46 -10.22 -2.14 -6.76
C MET A 46 -9.84 -1.97 -5.28
N ILE A 47 -9.96 -0.75 -4.75
CA ILE A 47 -9.54 -0.37 -3.40
C ILE A 47 -10.66 -0.57 -2.39
N GLN A 48 -10.31 -1.20 -1.27
CA GLN A 48 -11.06 -1.11 -0.02
C GLN A 48 -10.12 -0.72 1.11
N THR A 49 -10.50 0.26 1.93
CA THR A 49 -9.67 0.72 3.04
C THR A 49 -10.13 0.10 4.36
N SER A 50 -9.19 -0.32 5.19
CA SER A 50 -9.44 -0.73 6.58
C SER A 50 -8.39 -0.14 7.51
N GLN A 51 -8.63 -0.23 8.81
CA GLN A 51 -7.67 0.16 9.85
C GLN A 51 -7.65 -0.96 10.89
N SER A 52 -6.47 -1.22 11.44
CA SER A 52 -6.29 -2.13 12.56
C SER A 52 -5.42 -1.47 13.63
N PHE A 53 -5.34 -2.11 14.80
CA PHE A 53 -4.46 -1.67 15.88
C PHE A 53 -3.41 -2.75 16.12
N LEU A 54 -2.14 -2.38 15.95
CA LEU A 54 -1.00 -3.26 16.21
C LEU A 54 -0.16 -2.61 17.32
N ASN A 55 -0.01 -3.32 18.44
CA ASN A 55 0.76 -2.83 19.61
C ASN A 55 0.32 -1.46 20.16
N GLY A 56 -0.96 -1.09 19.98
CA GLY A 56 -1.51 0.20 20.41
C GLY A 56 -1.33 1.33 19.40
N GLU A 57 -0.70 1.07 18.26
CA GLU A 57 -0.56 2.01 17.15
C GLU A 57 -1.55 1.66 16.03
N ILE A 58 -1.95 2.66 15.25
CA ILE A 58 -2.86 2.47 14.11
C ILE A 58 -2.05 1.93 12.94
N GLU A 59 -2.48 0.81 12.37
CA GLU A 59 -2.03 0.32 11.08
C GLU A 59 -3.16 0.55 10.06
N TYR A 60 -2.90 1.39 9.06
CA TYR A 60 -3.80 1.62 7.94
C TYR A 60 -3.61 0.53 6.88
N GLN A 61 -4.69 0.15 6.21
CA GLN A 61 -4.67 -0.89 5.18
C GLN A 61 -5.38 -0.43 3.91
N ILE A 62 -4.71 -0.60 2.77
CA ILE A 62 -5.29 -0.47 1.43
C ILE A 62 -5.35 -1.88 0.86
N ASN A 63 -6.55 -2.43 0.76
CA ASN A 63 -6.81 -3.75 0.19
C ASN A 63 -7.08 -3.57 -1.30
N LEU A 64 -6.33 -4.29 -2.12
CA LEU A 64 -6.43 -4.30 -3.57
C LEU A 64 -6.93 -5.68 -4.01
N ALA A 65 -8.05 -5.71 -4.72
CA ALA A 65 -8.63 -6.93 -5.29
C ALA A 65 -8.73 -6.82 -6.82
N GLU A 66 -8.85 -7.96 -7.50
CA GLU A 66 -8.97 -8.03 -8.97
C GLU A 66 -7.77 -7.45 -9.72
N MET A 67 -6.58 -7.51 -9.09
CA MET A 67 -5.34 -6.97 -9.64
C MET A 67 -4.29 -8.06 -9.66
N ASP A 68 -3.84 -8.48 -10.84
CA ASP A 68 -2.82 -9.51 -10.94
C ASP A 68 -1.42 -9.01 -10.54
N VAL A 69 -0.53 -9.95 -10.24
CA VAL A 69 0.83 -9.65 -9.77
C VAL A 69 1.69 -8.90 -10.79
N GLU A 70 1.49 -9.13 -12.08
CA GLU A 70 2.27 -8.45 -13.12
C GLU A 70 1.83 -7.00 -13.26
N HIS A 71 0.53 -6.74 -13.23
CA HIS A 71 -0.07 -5.42 -13.22
C HIS A 71 0.35 -4.65 -11.96
N PHE A 72 0.14 -5.24 -10.78
CA PHE A 72 0.54 -4.62 -9.52
C PHE A 72 2.04 -4.28 -9.53
N GLY A 73 2.90 -5.24 -9.85
CA GLY A 73 4.34 -5.05 -9.83
C GLY A 73 4.83 -4.01 -10.83
N ARG A 74 4.26 -3.97 -12.04
CA ARG A 74 4.63 -2.99 -13.07
C ARG A 74 4.33 -1.55 -12.65
N GLU A 75 3.21 -1.33 -11.96
CA GLU A 75 2.74 0.01 -11.62
C GLU A 75 3.21 0.46 -10.24
N PHE A 76 3.06 -0.39 -9.21
CA PHE A 76 3.43 -0.03 -7.85
C PHE A 76 4.94 0.18 -7.68
N PHE A 77 5.77 -0.67 -8.28
CA PHE A 77 7.22 -0.59 -8.11
C PHE A 77 7.89 0.55 -8.88
N MET A 78 7.12 1.36 -9.62
CA MET A 78 7.60 2.66 -10.11
C MET A 78 7.72 3.69 -8.98
N LEU A 79 7.04 3.47 -7.85
CA LEU A 79 7.06 4.36 -6.70
C LEU A 79 8.25 4.04 -5.79
N GLU A 80 9.32 4.84 -5.86
CA GLU A 80 10.54 4.57 -5.09
C GLU A 80 10.29 4.48 -3.58
N PRO A 81 10.81 3.44 -2.88
CA PRO A 81 10.71 3.33 -1.42
C PRO A 81 11.19 4.58 -0.68
N GLU A 82 12.26 5.22 -1.16
CA GLU A 82 12.85 6.41 -0.57
C GLU A 82 11.89 7.60 -0.58
N LEU A 83 11.01 7.70 -1.59
CA LEU A 83 9.98 8.73 -1.63
C LEU A 83 8.98 8.55 -0.48
N LEU A 84 8.55 7.30 -0.22
CA LEU A 84 7.63 6.98 0.87
C LEU A 84 8.25 7.29 2.23
N ASP A 85 9.54 6.97 2.40
CA ASP A 85 10.28 7.25 3.64
C ASP A 85 10.52 8.75 3.85
N ASN A 86 10.58 9.54 2.78
CA ASN A 86 10.67 11.00 2.88
C ASN A 86 9.33 11.64 3.22
N ILE A 87 8.20 11.03 2.82
CA ILE A 87 6.85 11.54 3.13
C ILE A 87 6.55 11.42 4.62
N SER A 88 6.97 10.33 5.29
CA SER A 88 6.76 10.20 6.74
C SER A 88 7.57 11.23 7.54
N LYS A 89 8.75 11.64 7.04
CA LYS A 89 9.67 12.56 7.72
C LYS A 89 9.31 14.04 7.60
N ASN A 90 8.54 14.43 6.58
CA ASN A 90 8.13 15.82 6.31
C ASN A 90 6.71 16.07 6.81
#